data_AF-A0A821Q6D3-F1
#
_entry.id   AF-A0A821Q6D3-F1
#
_cell.length_a   1.000
_cell.length_b   1.000
_cell.length_c   1.000
_cell.angle_alpha   90.00
_cell.angle_beta   90.00
_cell.angle_gamma   90.00
#
_symmetry.space_group_name_H-M   'P 1'
#
loop_
_entity.id
_entity.type
_entity.pdbx_description
1 polymer ?
#
loop_
_entity_poly.entity_id
_entity_poly.type
_entity_poly.pdbx_seq_one_letter_code
_entity_poly.pdbx_strand_id
1 'polypeptide(L)' 'MENYPEVSEFIRNYSLMIDDDVFEAPRHLLTQEMTDECALFNHSCEPNCDFDGSNDSWTLKARRDIHVGEELTI' A
#
# COMPACT_ATOMS: atom_id res chain seq x y z
N MET A 1 0.52 -15.22 10.81
CA MET A 1 1.90 -14.78 10.57
C MET A 1 2.97 -15.75 11.13
N GLU A 2 2.61 -16.96 11.59
CA GLU A 2 3.59 -17.94 12.12
C GLU A 2 4.25 -18.82 11.05
N ASN A 3 3.76 -18.80 9.80
CA ASN A 3 4.19 -19.75 8.76
C ASN A 3 5.29 -19.26 7.81
N TYR A 4 5.61 -17.95 7.81
CA TYR A 4 6.62 -17.34 6.91
C TYR A 4 7.38 -16.21 7.63
N PRO A 5 8.21 -16.53 8.63
CA PRO A 5 8.94 -15.52 9.40
C PRO A 5 9.86 -14.65 8.52
N GLU A 6 10.40 -15.21 7.43
CA GLU A 6 11.36 -14.58 6.53
C GLU A 6 10.80 -13.43 5.69
N VAL A 7 9.48 -13.39 5.48
CA VAL A 7 8.79 -12.31 4.74
C VAL A 7 7.90 -11.45 5.66
N SER A 8 7.92 -11.71 6.97
CA SER A 8 6.99 -11.08 7.92
C SER A 8 7.10 -9.55 7.95
N GLU A 9 8.32 -9.03 7.84
CA GLU A 9 8.57 -7.59 7.75
C GLU A 9 8.09 -7.01 6.41
N PHE A 10 8.31 -7.74 5.32
CA PHE A 10 7.85 -7.34 3.98
C PHE A 10 6.33 -7.22 3.91
N ILE A 11 5.60 -8.19 4.47
CA ILE A 11 4.14 -8.13 4.60
C ILE A 11 3.75 -6.93 5.45
N ARG A 12 4.38 -6.73 6.61
CA ARG A 12 4.01 -5.64 7.53
C ARG A 12 4.13 -4.27 6.89
N ASN A 13 5.18 -4.03 6.12
CA ASN A 13 5.49 -2.69 5.60
C ASN A 13 4.82 -2.40 4.26
N TYR A 14 4.47 -3.42 3.48
CA TYR A 14 4.02 -3.24 2.10
C TYR A 14 2.66 -3.89 1.79
N SER A 15 1.95 -4.40 2.79
CA SER A 15 0.54 -4.75 2.60
C SER A 15 -0.30 -3.48 2.53
N LEU A 16 -1.23 -3.44 1.58
CA LEU A 16 -2.12 -2.31 1.38
C LEU A 16 -3.53 -2.70 1.82
N MET A 17 -4.17 -1.87 2.63
CA MET A 17 -5.58 -2.04 2.95
C MET A 17 -6.41 -1.65 1.73
N ILE A 18 -7.22 -2.59 1.22
CA ILE A 18 -8.03 -2.40 0.02
C ILE A 18 -9.53 -2.30 0.30
N ASP A 19 -9.96 -2.77 1.46
CA ASP A 19 -11.33 -2.69 1.98
C ASP A 19 -11.28 -2.83 3.52
N ASP A 20 -12.43 -2.73 4.18
CA ASP A 20 -12.56 -2.86 5.64
C ASP A 20 -12.00 -4.20 6.14
N ASP A 21 -10.90 -4.13 6.90
CA ASP A 21 -10.11 -5.27 7.37
C ASP A 21 -9.61 -6.24 6.26
N VAL A 22 -9.55 -5.79 5.00
CA VAL A 22 -9.01 -6.57 3.88
C VAL A 22 -7.71 -5.95 3.39
N PHE A 23 -6.65 -6.77 3.33
CA PHE A 23 -5.32 -6.35 2.91
C PHE A 23 -4.82 -7.20 1.75
N GLU A 24 -4.25 -6.53 0.75
CA GLU A 24 -3.50 -7.17 -0.32
C GLU A 24 -2.02 -7.28 0.09
N ALA A 25 -1.44 -8.47 -0.07
CA ALA A 25 -0.01 -8.68 0.12
C ALA A 25 0.77 -8.31 -1.16
N PRO A 26 2.05 -7.90 -1.05
CA PRO A 26 2.88 -7.62 -2.22
C PRO A 26 2.94 -8.80 -3.22
N ARG A 27 2.90 -8.52 -4.53
CA ARG A 27 2.85 -9.56 -5.57
C ARG A 27 4.02 -10.52 -5.54
N HIS A 28 5.21 -10.01 -5.23
CA HIS A 28 6.45 -10.77 -5.19
C HIS A 28 6.89 -11.11 -3.75
N LEU A 29 5.93 -11.53 -2.93
CA LEU A 29 6.12 -11.82 -1.51
C LEU A 29 7.36 -12.68 -1.20
N LEU A 30 7.55 -13.78 -1.92
CA LEU A 30 8.62 -14.75 -1.63
C LEU A 30 10.01 -14.27 -2.04
N THR A 31 10.12 -13.48 -3.12
CA THR A 31 11.41 -12.94 -3.58
C THR A 31 11.72 -11.59 -2.93
N GLN A 32 10.72 -10.93 -2.33
CA GLN A 32 10.79 -9.59 -1.74
C GLN A 32 11.27 -8.52 -2.74
N GLU A 33 11.08 -8.77 -4.04
CA GLU A 33 11.38 -7.81 -5.10
C GLU A 33 10.28 -6.76 -5.16
N MET A 34 10.65 -5.49 -5.02
CA MET A 34 9.69 -4.40 -5.08
C MET A 34 9.51 -3.88 -6.51
N THR A 35 8.44 -4.33 -7.16
CA THR A 35 8.08 -3.92 -8.52
C THR A 35 6.79 -3.12 -8.58
N ASP A 36 6.04 -3.06 -7.47
CA ASP A 36 4.77 -2.34 -7.39
C ASP A 36 5.02 -0.85 -7.07
N GLU A 37 4.55 0.04 -7.95
CA GLU A 37 4.61 1.50 -7.77
C GLU A 37 3.93 1.93 -6.46
N CYS A 38 2.95 1.16 -6.00
CA CYS A 38 2.24 1.41 -4.75
C CYS A 38 3.14 1.33 -3.51
N ALA A 39 4.29 0.68 -3.59
CA ALA A 39 5.26 0.62 -2.51
C ALA A 39 6.12 1.89 -2.36
N LEU A 40 5.96 2.86 -3.26
CA LEU A 40 6.65 4.15 -3.21
C LEU A 40 5.86 5.21 -2.42
N PHE A 41 4.61 4.93 -2.06
CA PHE A 41 3.79 5.85 -1.25
C PHE A 41 4.07 5.61 0.24
N ASN A 42 4.47 6.66 0.93
CA ASN A 42 4.73 6.60 2.36
C ASN A 42 3.44 6.59 3.16
N HIS A 43 3.47 5.91 4.31
CA HIS A 43 2.37 5.95 5.27
C HIS A 43 2.30 7.29 6.01
N SER A 44 1.10 7.84 6.20
CA SER A 44 0.83 8.98 7.06
C SER A 44 -0.43 8.75 7.91
N CYS A 45 -0.42 9.19 9.17
CA CYS A 45 -1.63 9.24 10.00
C CYS A 45 -2.64 10.30 9.53
N GLU A 46 -2.20 11.25 8.70
CA GLU A 46 -3.01 12.29 8.06
C GLU A 46 -2.79 12.24 6.53
N PRO A 47 -3.26 11.20 5.85
CA PRO A 47 -2.93 10.96 4.45
C PRO A 47 -3.66 11.93 3.51
N ASN A 48 -3.07 12.17 2.34
CA ASN A 48 -3.71 12.95 1.27
C ASN A 48 -4.27 12.08 0.14
N CYS A 49 -3.99 10.77 0.15
CA CYS A 49 -4.54 9.79 -0.76
C CYS A 49 -5.23 8.65 0.02
N ASP A 50 -6.23 8.03 -0.60
CA ASP A 50 -6.78 6.75 -0.20
C ASP A 50 -6.52 5.72 -1.30
N PHE A 51 -6.35 4.46 -0.90
CA PHE A 51 -6.27 3.35 -1.84
C PHE A 51 -7.64 2.67 -1.95
N ASP A 52 -8.15 2.52 -3.17
CA ASP A 52 -9.38 1.80 -3.46
C ASP A 52 -9.02 0.57 -4.28
N GLY A 53 -9.17 -0.62 -3.67
CA GLY A 53 -8.99 -1.92 -4.33
C GLY A 53 -10.30 -2.57 -4.78
N SER A 54 -11.43 -1.84 -4.77
CA SER A 54 -12.72 -2.40 -5.21
C SER A 54 -12.74 -2.67 -6.72
N ASN A 55 -13.50 -3.71 -7.11
CA ASN A 55 -13.74 -4.09 -8.51
C ASN A 55 -12.47 -4.35 -9.34
N ASP A 56 -11.44 -4.96 -8.74
CA ASP A 56 -10.13 -5.24 -9.37
C ASP A 56 -9.39 -3.98 -9.89
N SER A 57 -9.81 -2.79 -9.44
CA SER A 57 -9.16 -1.52 -9.75
C SER A 57 -8.15 -1.24 -8.64
N TRP A 58 -6.88 -1.08 -8.97
CA TRP A 58 -5.83 -0.65 -8.03
C TRP A 58 -5.66 0.86 -8.13
N THR A 59 -6.59 1.62 -7.55
CA THR A 59 -6.68 3.07 -7.77
C THR A 59 -6.30 3.86 -6.53
N LEU A 60 -5.34 4.78 -6.67
CA LEU A 60 -5.04 5.80 -5.67
C LEU A 60 -5.92 7.03 -5.93
N LYS A 61 -6.67 7.48 -4.91
CA LYS A 61 -7.60 8.61 -4.99
C LYS A 61 -7.16 9.74 -4.06
N ALA A 62 -7.12 10.96 -4.57
CA ALA A 62 -6.86 12.14 -3.74
C ALA A 62 -8.06 12.41 -2.80
N ARG A 63 -7.78 12.68 -1.52
CA ARG A 63 -8.77 13.02 -0.49
C ARG A 63 -9.09 14.51 -0.44
N ARG A 64 -8.17 15.33 -0.95
CA ARG A 64 -8.19 16.78 -0.99
C ARG A 64 -7.30 17.26 -2.12
N ASP A 65 -7.29 18.57 -2.36
CA ASP A 65 -6.32 19.18 -3.27
C ASP A 65 -4.88 18.91 -2.79
N ILE A 66 -4.02 18.54 -3.73
CA ILE A 66 -2.60 18.24 -3.52
C ILE A 66 -1.80 19.25 -4.34
N HIS A 67 -0.87 19.95 -3.69
CA HIS A 67 -0.11 21.01 -4.34
C HIS A 67 1.18 20.47 -4.97
N VAL A 68 1.71 21.18 -5.97
CA VAL A 68 2.99 20.81 -6.60
C VAL A 68 4.10 20.80 -5.55
N GLY A 69 4.84 19.70 -5.47
CA GLY A 69 5.91 19.49 -4.50
C GLY A 69 5.45 18.87 -3.18
N GLU A 70 4.14 18.67 -2.99
CA GLU A 70 3.61 17.88 -1.87
C GLU A 70 3.82 16.38 -2.13
N GLU A 71 4.22 15.65 -1.09
CA GLU A 71 4.40 14.19 -1.16
C GLU A 71 3.05 13.47 -1.11
N LEU A 72 2.90 12.41 -1.91
CA LEU A 72 1.73 11.55 -1.89
C LEU A 72 1.84 10.53 -0.75
N THR A 73 0.85 10.50 0.15
CA THR A 73 0.86 9.66 1.35
C THR A 73 -0.46 8.93 1.57
N ILE A 74 -0.38 7.72 2.15
CA ILE A 74 -1.49 6.78 2.40
C ILE A 74 -1.69 6.43 3.86
#